data_AF-A0A256WL32-F1
#
_entry.id   AF-A0A256WL32-F1
#
_cell.length_a   1.000
_cell.length_b   1.000
_cell.length_c   1.000
_cell.angle_alpha   90.00
_cell.angle_beta   90.00
_cell.angle_gamma   90.00
#
_symmetry.space_group_name_H-M   'P 1'
#
loop_
_entity.id
_entity.type
_entity.pdbx_description
1 polymer ?
#
loop_
_entity_poly.entity_id
_entity_poly.type
_entity_poly.pdbx_seq_one_letter_code
_entity_poly.pdbx_strand_id
1 'polypeptide(L)'
;MDYIPQRACQLMNIKLKEVNIMVERRGRPSEQPAVALDKWVLETEDQTWYFDRSKSPNGCYKVVNKFEPGRSAKPKIDQRMYGKNPVVVVFKTSNRSNAKTKMKVINKNIDYVLGSKKIPGIPAIAEWLEVGVGKSFINKYKQKYNLA
;
A
#
# COMPACT_ATOMS: atom_id res chain seq x y z
N MET A 1 21.41 -23.72 23.81
CA MET A 1 22.05 -22.58 24.51
C MET A 1 21.98 -21.43 23.54
N ASP A 2 20.94 -20.60 23.63
CA ASP A 2 20.81 -19.40 22.80
C ASP A 2 20.63 -18.23 23.76
N TYR A 3 21.78 -17.64 24.10
CA TYR A 3 21.91 -16.50 25.00
C TYR A 3 21.47 -15.22 24.27
N ILE A 4 20.30 -14.69 24.62
CA ILE A 4 19.90 -13.34 24.22
C ILE A 4 20.54 -12.37 25.23
N PRO A 5 21.53 -11.54 24.82
CA PRO A 5 22.22 -10.65 25.74
C PRO A 5 21.25 -9.62 26.33
N GLN A 6 21.22 -9.54 27.66
CA GLN A 6 20.35 -8.68 28.48
C GLN A 6 20.47 -7.17 28.18
N ARG A 7 21.42 -6.75 27.33
CA ARG A 7 21.64 -5.34 26.97
C ARG A 7 20.63 -4.77 25.96
N ALA A 8 19.76 -5.58 25.36
CA ALA A 8 18.70 -5.08 24.47
C ALA A 8 17.38 -4.73 25.17
N CYS A 9 17.22 -5.04 26.47
CA CYS A 9 15.95 -4.80 27.18
C CYS A 9 15.81 -3.39 27.81
N GLN A 10 16.82 -2.52 27.70
CA GLN A 10 16.81 -1.23 28.41
C GLN A 10 16.02 -0.09 27.74
N LEU A 11 15.30 -0.32 26.64
CA LEU A 11 14.60 0.76 25.92
C LEU A 11 13.14 0.51 25.53
N MET A 12 12.47 -0.48 26.13
CA MET A 12 11.02 -0.58 25.98
C MET A 12 10.36 -0.53 27.35
N ASN A 13 9.49 0.48 27.51
CA ASN A 13 8.60 0.68 28.64
C ASN A 13 7.64 -0.52 28.78
N ILE A 14 8.14 -1.64 29.32
CA ILE A 14 7.30 -2.75 29.76
C ILE A 14 6.64 -2.30 31.06
N LYS A 15 5.36 -1.91 30.97
CA LYS A 15 4.46 -1.77 32.12
C LYS A 15 4.29 -3.16 32.76
N LEU A 16 5.25 -3.57 33.59
CA LEU A 16 5.17 -4.77 34.41
C LEU A 16 4.14 -4.53 35.52
N LYS A 17 3.01 -5.23 35.48
CA LYS A 17 2.16 -5.42 36.67
C LYS A 17 2.79 -6.56 37.47
N GLU A 18 3.60 -6.21 38.46
CA GLU A 18 4.19 -7.17 39.39
C GLU A 18 3.11 -7.81 40.28
N VAL A 19 3.09 -9.14 40.36
CA VAL A 19 2.48 -9.87 41.48
C VAL A 19 3.64 -10.30 42.36
N ASN A 20 3.92 -9.49 43.39
CA ASN A 20 4.97 -9.74 44.37
C ASN A 20 4.60 -10.93 45.25
N ILE A 21 5.38 -12.02 45.17
CA ILE A 21 5.40 -13.07 46.19
C ILE A 21 6.73 -12.93 46.93
N MET A 22 6.66 -12.37 48.14
CA MET A 22 7.82 -12.19 49.02
C MET A 22 8.34 -13.55 49.50
N VAL A 23 9.57 -13.92 49.13
CA VAL A 23 10.29 -15.06 49.74
C VAL A 23 11.58 -14.51 50.35
N GLU A 24 11.64 -14.45 51.67
CA GLU A 24 12.85 -14.04 52.41
C GLU A 24 13.94 -15.13 52.31
N ARG A 25 15.19 -14.74 52.02
CA ARG A 25 16.36 -15.62 52.13
C ARG A 25 17.52 -14.88 52.83
N ARG A 26 18.04 -15.48 53.91
CA ARG A 26 19.23 -15.00 54.64
C ARG A 26 20.50 -15.50 53.94
N GLY A 27 21.27 -14.60 53.32
CA GLY A 27 22.55 -14.90 52.68
C GLY A 27 22.86 -14.02 51.47
N ARG A 28 24.12 -14.06 50.98
CA ARG A 28 24.70 -13.28 49.85
C ARG A 28 23.63 -12.99 48.79
N PRO A 29 23.48 -11.74 48.28
CA PRO A 29 22.47 -11.41 47.28
C PRO A 29 22.72 -12.28 46.04
N SER A 30 22.07 -13.42 45.95
CA SER A 30 22.08 -14.25 44.76
C SER A 30 21.15 -13.56 43.78
N GLU A 31 21.62 -13.41 42.55
CA GLU A 31 20.86 -12.88 41.41
C GLU A 31 19.40 -13.36 41.51
N GLN A 32 18.46 -12.41 41.48
CA GLN A 32 17.04 -12.74 41.56
C GLN A 32 16.74 -13.83 40.52
N PRO A 33 16.09 -14.95 40.90
CA PRO A 33 15.72 -15.95 39.91
C PRO A 33 14.84 -15.24 38.88
N ALA A 34 15.25 -15.28 37.61
CA ALA A 34 14.51 -14.66 36.53
C ALA A 34 13.07 -15.14 36.59
N VAL A 35 12.15 -14.23 36.93
CA VAL A 35 10.72 -14.56 37.04
C VAL A 35 10.27 -14.99 35.65
N ALA A 36 10.08 -16.30 35.53
CA ALA A 36 9.81 -16.94 34.26
C ALA A 36 8.34 -16.67 33.91
N LEU A 37 8.05 -15.52 33.29
CA LEU A 37 6.70 -15.17 32.82
C LEU A 37 6.19 -16.27 31.87
N ASP A 38 5.06 -16.89 32.21
CA ASP A 38 4.49 -17.97 31.39
C ASP A 38 3.73 -17.45 30.16
N LYS A 39 3.31 -16.17 30.21
CA LYS A 39 2.58 -15.49 29.15
C LYS A 39 3.11 -14.07 29.00
N TRP A 40 3.53 -13.71 27.79
CA TRP A 40 3.95 -12.35 27.47
C TRP A 40 3.61 -11.99 26.02
N VAL A 41 3.49 -10.69 25.77
CA VAL A 41 3.23 -10.14 24.44
C VAL A 41 4.37 -9.18 24.11
N LEU A 42 5.00 -9.39 22.96
CA LEU A 42 6.00 -8.48 22.41
C LEU A 42 5.35 -7.67 21.29
N GLU A 43 5.26 -6.36 21.50
CA GLU A 43 4.75 -5.45 20.49
C GLU A 43 5.91 -4.74 19.80
N THR A 44 6.06 -4.99 18.49
CA THR A 44 6.92 -4.24 17.59
C THR A 44 6.05 -3.30 16.73
N GLU A 45 6.67 -2.35 16.04
CA GLU A 45 6.01 -1.43 15.12
C GLU A 45 5.22 -2.19 14.03
N ASP A 46 5.82 -3.24 13.46
CA ASP A 46 5.23 -4.00 12.35
C ASP A 46 4.42 -5.22 12.77
N GLN A 47 4.64 -5.76 13.98
CA GLN A 47 4.14 -7.08 14.38
C GLN A 47 3.86 -7.18 15.90
N THR A 48 2.84 -7.93 16.27
CA THR A 48 2.57 -8.36 17.66
C THR A 48 2.81 -9.85 17.79
N TRP A 49 3.69 -10.23 18.70
CA TRP A 49 4.08 -11.62 18.95
C TRP A 49 3.51 -12.05 20.30
N TYR A 50 2.81 -13.19 20.31
CA TYR A 50 2.20 -13.75 21.49
C TYR A 50 2.96 -14.99 21.94
N PHE A 51 3.39 -14.99 23.20
CA PHE A 51 4.13 -16.08 23.82
C PHE A 51 3.30 -16.67 24.96
N ASP A 52 3.15 -18.00 24.95
CA ASP A 52 2.43 -18.77 25.94
C ASP A 52 3.11 -20.14 26.05
N ARG A 53 3.76 -20.40 27.19
CA ARG A 53 4.52 -21.64 27.42
C ARG A 53 3.65 -22.89 27.42
N SER A 54 2.34 -22.74 27.69
CA SER A 54 1.40 -23.86 27.64
C SER A 54 1.08 -24.32 26.22
N LYS A 55 1.22 -23.42 25.23
CA LYS A 55 0.92 -23.68 23.82
C LYS A 55 2.17 -23.94 23.00
N SER A 56 3.28 -23.31 23.36
CA SER A 56 4.60 -23.53 22.76
C SER A 56 5.68 -23.44 23.84
N PRO A 57 6.35 -24.56 24.18
CA PRO A 57 7.32 -24.59 25.28
C PRO A 57 8.56 -23.73 24.99
N ASN A 58 8.94 -23.59 23.72
CA ASN A 58 10.22 -23.00 23.32
C ASN A 58 10.08 -21.81 22.35
N GLY A 59 8.88 -21.24 22.14
CA GLY A 59 8.73 -20.16 21.17
C GLY A 59 7.41 -19.40 21.15
N CYS A 60 7.32 -18.48 20.19
CA CYS A 60 6.10 -17.73 19.89
C CYS A 60 5.03 -18.66 19.32
N TYR A 61 3.79 -18.57 19.80
CA TYR A 61 2.69 -19.39 19.27
C TYR A 61 1.88 -18.65 18.20
N LYS A 62 1.90 -17.31 18.19
CA LYS A 62 1.13 -16.51 17.23
C LYS A 62 1.83 -15.18 16.95
N VAL A 63 1.98 -14.87 15.67
CA VAL A 63 2.43 -13.56 15.19
C VAL A 63 1.28 -12.92 14.43
N VAL A 64 0.97 -11.67 14.78
CA VAL A 64 -0.03 -10.84 14.09
C VAL A 64 0.71 -9.69 13.43
N ASN A 65 0.73 -9.66 12.10
CA ASN A 65 1.29 -8.55 11.35
C ASN A 65 0.32 -7.37 11.43
N LYS A 66 0.80 -6.20 11.86
CA LYS A 66 0.05 -4.93 11.85
C LYS A 66 0.03 -4.28 10.46
N PHE A 67 0.70 -4.90 9.49
CA PHE A 67 0.73 -4.46 8.09
C PHE A 67 -0.64 -4.66 7.43
N GLU A 68 -1.33 -3.55 7.13
CA GLU A 68 -2.55 -3.55 6.31
C GLU A 68 -2.15 -3.53 4.81
N PRO A 69 -2.34 -4.63 4.06
CA PRO A 69 -2.08 -4.63 2.62
C PRO A 69 -3.02 -3.63 1.92
N GLY A 70 -2.44 -2.70 1.16
CA GLY A 70 -3.20 -1.67 0.44
C GLY A 70 -3.25 -0.29 1.10
N ARG A 71 -2.54 -0.07 2.22
CA ARG A 71 -2.40 1.26 2.85
C ARG A 71 -1.46 2.21 2.10
N SER A 72 -0.93 1.80 0.94
CA SER A 72 -0.27 2.74 0.02
C SER A 72 -1.33 3.66 -0.55
N ALA A 73 -1.33 4.91 -0.10
CA ALA A 73 -2.19 5.94 -0.67
C ALA A 73 -2.04 5.92 -2.20
N LYS A 74 -3.17 5.80 -2.92
CA LYS A 74 -3.15 5.84 -4.38
C LYS A 74 -2.36 7.08 -4.82
N PRO A 75 -1.43 6.95 -5.78
CA PRO A 75 -0.64 8.09 -6.22
C PRO A 75 -1.59 9.22 -6.63
N LYS A 76 -1.31 10.43 -6.13
CA LYS A 76 -2.07 11.62 -6.52
C LYS A 76 -1.71 11.93 -7.96
N ILE A 77 -2.60 11.58 -8.88
CA ILE A 77 -2.41 11.85 -10.30
C ILE A 77 -2.62 13.34 -10.54
N ASP A 78 -1.57 14.04 -10.98
CA ASP A 78 -1.65 15.44 -11.36
C ASP A 78 -2.39 15.60 -12.71
N GLN A 79 -3.17 16.68 -12.83
CA GLN A 79 -3.91 17.02 -14.04
C GLN A 79 -3.08 17.83 -15.05
N ARG A 80 -1.90 18.32 -14.67
CA ARG A 80 -1.03 19.14 -15.51
C ARG A 80 -0.57 18.39 -16.77
N MET A 81 -0.44 19.12 -17.87
CA MET A 81 0.02 18.56 -19.16
C MET A 81 1.52 18.25 -19.11
N TYR A 82 1.92 17.08 -19.62
CA TYR A 82 3.33 16.79 -19.86
C TYR A 82 3.87 17.67 -20.98
N GLY A 83 4.88 18.49 -20.68
CA GLY A 83 5.57 19.32 -21.67
C GLY A 83 4.66 20.27 -22.47
N LYS A 84 3.51 20.69 -21.90
CA LYS A 84 2.47 21.48 -22.60
C LYS A 84 1.94 20.81 -23.89
N ASN A 85 2.08 19.50 -24.01
CA ASN A 85 1.60 18.74 -25.15
C ASN A 85 0.18 18.23 -24.90
N PRO A 86 -0.77 18.46 -25.82
CA PRO A 86 -2.15 17.98 -25.67
C PRO A 86 -2.22 16.46 -25.89
N VAL A 87 -3.14 15.81 -25.18
CA VAL A 87 -3.47 14.40 -25.39
C VAL A 87 -4.60 14.31 -26.41
N VAL A 88 -4.44 13.44 -27.38
CA VAL A 88 -5.42 13.17 -28.43
C VAL A 88 -5.93 11.75 -28.24
N VAL A 89 -7.24 11.61 -28.08
CA VAL A 89 -7.93 10.32 -27.94
C VAL A 89 -8.83 10.11 -29.14
N VAL A 90 -8.67 8.97 -29.81
CA VAL A 90 -9.55 8.52 -30.88
C VAL A 90 -10.41 7.39 -30.34
N PHE A 91 -11.73 7.56 -30.45
CA PHE A 91 -12.70 6.61 -29.89
C PHE A 91 -13.88 6.39 -30.84
N LYS A 92 -14.47 5.20 -30.77
CA LYS A 92 -15.79 4.93 -31.31
C LYS A 92 -16.84 5.19 -30.25
N THR A 93 -17.97 5.77 -30.67
CA THR A 93 -19.06 6.12 -29.73
C THR A 93 -19.66 4.88 -29.04
N SER A 94 -19.57 3.70 -29.66
CA SER A 94 -20.04 2.40 -29.13
C SER A 94 -19.35 1.24 -29.86
N ASN A 95 -19.39 0.03 -29.30
CA ASN A 95 -18.90 -1.22 -29.93
C ASN A 95 -19.81 -1.77 -31.06
N ARG A 96 -20.48 -0.90 -31.81
CA ARG A 96 -21.26 -1.30 -32.99
C ARG A 96 -20.44 -1.00 -34.24
N SER A 97 -20.53 -1.85 -35.27
CA SER A 97 -19.82 -1.65 -36.55
C SER A 97 -20.11 -0.28 -37.18
N ASN A 98 -21.35 0.21 -37.04
CA ASN A 98 -21.78 1.51 -37.59
C ASN A 98 -21.41 2.71 -36.70
N ALA A 99 -20.72 2.52 -35.59
CA ALA A 99 -20.39 3.60 -34.69
C ALA A 99 -19.40 4.58 -35.33
N LYS A 100 -19.74 5.87 -35.31
CA LYS A 100 -18.85 6.92 -35.81
C LYS A 100 -17.61 7.03 -34.93
N THR A 101 -16.44 6.98 -35.58
CA THR A 101 -15.15 7.33 -34.98
C THR A 101 -15.08 8.83 -34.78
N LYS A 102 -14.66 9.26 -33.60
CA LYS A 102 -14.48 10.66 -33.24
C LYS A 102 -13.11 10.84 -32.59
N MET A 103 -12.62 12.08 -32.63
CA MET A 103 -11.37 12.47 -31.99
C MET A 103 -11.63 13.57 -30.98
N LYS A 104 -11.05 13.45 -29.78
CA LYS A 104 -11.07 14.48 -28.76
C LYS A 104 -9.65 14.88 -28.39
N VAL A 105 -9.40 16.19 -28.40
CA VAL A 105 -8.16 16.79 -27.89
C VAL A 105 -8.41 17.26 -26.46
N ILE A 106 -7.55 16.85 -25.53
CA ILE A 106 -7.64 17.09 -24.09
C ILE A 106 -6.34 17.74 -23.62
N ASN A 107 -6.45 18.89 -22.95
CA ASN A 107 -5.31 19.62 -22.39
C ASN A 107 -4.97 19.13 -20.97
N LYS A 108 -4.93 17.82 -20.76
CA LYS A 108 -4.60 17.18 -19.47
C LYS A 108 -3.58 16.08 -19.66
N ASN A 109 -3.07 15.53 -18.57
CA ASN A 109 -2.18 14.38 -18.56
C ASN A 109 -2.81 13.11 -19.17
N ILE A 110 -2.00 12.28 -19.83
CA ILE A 110 -2.38 10.92 -20.27
C ILE A 110 -2.74 10.02 -19.08
N ASP A 111 -2.03 10.12 -17.96
CA ASP A 111 -2.31 9.29 -16.77
C ASP A 111 -3.67 9.67 -16.17
N TYR A 112 -4.00 10.96 -16.21
CA TYR A 112 -5.32 11.45 -15.82
C TYR A 112 -6.40 10.93 -16.79
N VAL A 113 -6.13 10.93 -18.09
CA VAL A 113 -7.06 10.44 -19.12
C VAL A 113 -7.33 8.95 -18.93
N LEU A 114 -6.30 8.12 -18.75
CA LEU A 114 -6.44 6.67 -18.56
C LEU A 114 -7.04 6.28 -17.20
N GLY A 115 -6.75 7.04 -16.15
CA GLY A 115 -7.28 6.79 -14.81
C GLY A 115 -8.70 7.31 -14.57
N SER A 116 -9.22 8.19 -15.43
CA SER A 116 -10.53 8.83 -15.22
C SER A 116 -11.68 7.96 -15.71
N LYS A 117 -12.61 7.61 -14.82
CA LYS A 117 -13.85 6.88 -15.16
C LYS A 117 -14.78 7.65 -16.11
N LYS A 118 -14.71 8.98 -16.12
CA LYS A 118 -15.56 9.85 -16.94
C LYS A 118 -14.71 10.99 -17.49
N ILE A 119 -14.68 11.12 -18.82
CA ILE A 119 -14.00 12.21 -19.51
C ILE A 119 -15.07 13.08 -20.18
N PRO A 120 -15.05 14.41 -20.02
CA PRO A 120 -16.02 15.28 -20.66
C PRO A 120 -15.92 15.16 -22.20
N GLY A 121 -17.02 14.78 -22.83
CA GLY A 121 -17.13 14.62 -24.28
C GLY A 121 -16.79 13.22 -24.82
N ILE A 122 -16.41 12.27 -23.96
CA ILE A 122 -16.28 10.85 -24.32
C ILE A 122 -17.34 10.06 -23.53
N PRO A 123 -18.27 9.35 -24.19
CA PRO A 123 -19.25 8.53 -23.48
C PRO A 123 -18.56 7.34 -22.80
N ALA A 124 -19.08 6.90 -21.66
CA ALA A 124 -18.51 5.78 -20.89
C ALA A 124 -18.57 4.43 -21.64
N ILE A 125 -19.45 4.32 -22.65
CA ILE A 125 -19.64 3.13 -23.49
C ILE A 125 -18.66 3.14 -24.69
N ALA A 126 -17.88 4.21 -24.86
CA ALA A 126 -16.96 4.34 -25.98
C ALA A 126 -15.86 3.28 -25.97
N GLU A 127 -15.52 2.78 -27.15
CA GLU A 127 -14.35 1.94 -27.36
C GLU A 127 -13.17 2.83 -27.78
N TRP A 128 -12.05 2.71 -27.06
CA TRP A 128 -10.85 3.51 -27.33
C TRP A 128 -9.99 2.77 -28.35
N LEU A 129 -9.65 3.46 -29.44
CA LEU A 129 -8.81 2.89 -30.48
C LEU A 129 -7.34 3.25 -30.24
N GLU A 130 -7.05 4.55 -30.15
CA GLU A 130 -5.69 5.07 -30.05
C GLU A 130 -5.62 6.31 -29.16
N VAL A 131 -4.52 6.44 -28.43
CA VAL A 131 -4.18 7.60 -27.60
C VAL A 131 -2.78 8.07 -27.96
N GLY A 132 -2.61 9.37 -28.21
CA GLY A 132 -1.33 9.98 -28.52
C GLY A 132 -1.12 11.28 -27.75
N VAL A 133 0.14 11.65 -27.50
CA VAL A 133 0.51 12.89 -26.81
C VAL A 133 1.27 13.79 -27.78
N GLY A 134 0.73 14.97 -28.08
CA GLY A 134 1.36 15.97 -28.95
C GLY A 134 0.49 16.41 -30.12
N LYS A 135 0.82 17.60 -30.65
CA LYS A 135 0.07 18.24 -31.76
C LYS A 135 0.20 17.47 -33.08
N SER A 136 1.31 16.76 -33.28
CA SER A 136 1.57 15.95 -34.48
C SER A 136 0.54 14.85 -34.69
N PHE A 137 -0.03 14.30 -33.60
CA PHE A 137 -1.03 13.25 -33.65
C PHE A 137 -2.39 13.72 -34.16
N ILE A 138 -2.70 15.02 -34.02
CA ILE A 138 -3.96 15.59 -34.54
C ILE A 138 -4.03 15.39 -36.06
N ASN A 139 -2.95 15.72 -36.78
CA ASN A 139 -2.93 15.59 -38.24
C ASN A 139 -2.85 14.12 -38.68
N LYS A 140 -2.05 13.30 -37.98
CA LYS A 140 -1.92 11.87 -38.28
C LYS A 140 -3.25 11.13 -38.13
N TYR A 141 -3.98 11.35 -37.04
CA TYR A 141 -5.25 10.68 -36.80
C TYR A 141 -6.37 11.21 -37.69
N LYS A 142 -6.36 12.50 -38.05
CA LYS A 142 -7.29 13.04 -39.05
C LYS A 142 -7.15 12.31 -40.39
N GLN A 143 -5.92 12.10 -40.86
CA GLN A 143 -5.66 11.38 -42.11
C GLN A 143 -6.02 9.90 -41.99
N LYS A 144 -5.58 9.22 -40.92
CA LYS A 144 -5.78 7.77 -40.75
C LYS A 144 -7.25 7.36 -40.68
N TYR A 145 -8.07 8.15 -39.99
CA TYR A 145 -9.49 7.84 -39.79
C TYR A 145 -10.41 8.64 -40.72
N ASN A 146 -9.84 9.34 -41.72
CA ASN A 146 -10.54 10.20 -42.66
C ASN A 146 -11.57 11.13 -41.96
N LEU A 147 -11.14 11.78 -40.88
CA LEU A 147 -11.96 12.69 -40.07
C LEU A 147 -11.94 14.12 -40.65
N ALA A 148 -11.70 14.24 -41.95
CA ALA A 148 -11.60 15.50 -42.70
C ALA A 148 -12.97 15.93 -43.22
#